data_AF-A0A1I1RVY0-F1
#
_entry.id   AF-A0A1I1RVY0-F1
#
_cell.length_a   1.000
_cell.length_b   1.000
_cell.length_c   1.000
_cell.angle_alpha   90.00
_cell.angle_beta   90.00
_cell.angle_gamma   90.00
#
_symmetry.space_group_name_H-M   'P 1'
#
loop_
_entity.id
_entity.type
_entity.pdbx_description
1 polymer ?
#
loop_
_entity_poly.entity_id
_entity_poly.type
_entity_poly.pdbx_seq_one_letter_code
_entity_poly.pdbx_strand_id
1 'polypeptide(L)'
;MKANEAFKNVCNLISEKYLDSGWKYSKSSRWMTKKDKNFIYKIFFYTSWNNISDKNVAFYGECAIIPLKSKDKIFHINTQQCNVPSGQLYWNIANGEDWGGTVNEFTNWLDSVFMPIVERCMNDLDNFVKEVVIRGFYPPKGYVVDISFILMHGSRELAEEAIKRYYASLEESIKREFKGNYESMIYGNEAVSAYGNNMMRNYSNFRTIIDNKIVVTL
;
A
#
# COMPACT_ATOMS: atom_id res chain seq x y z
N MET A 1 10.86 -25.81 17.67
CA MET A 1 11.02 -25.47 16.23
C MET A 1 11.73 -24.14 16.14
N LYS A 2 12.67 -23.96 15.20
CA LYS A 2 13.40 -22.70 15.08
C LYS A 2 12.52 -21.61 14.47
N ALA A 3 12.61 -20.36 14.92
CA ALA A 3 11.83 -19.25 14.38
C ALA A 3 11.84 -19.13 12.84
N ASN A 4 13.01 -19.33 12.21
CA ASN A 4 13.14 -19.27 10.75
C ASN A 4 12.41 -20.43 10.04
N GLU A 5 12.34 -21.60 10.65
CA GLU A 5 11.61 -22.74 10.10
C GLU A 5 10.10 -22.50 10.18
N ALA A 6 9.63 -21.99 11.31
CA ALA A 6 8.23 -21.60 11.48
C ALA A 6 7.80 -20.55 10.45
N PHE A 7 8.60 -19.49 10.32
CA PHE A 7 8.37 -18.44 9.34
C PHE A 7 8.34 -18.96 7.90
N LYS A 8 9.27 -19.86 7.54
CA LYS A 8 9.30 -20.52 6.23
C LYS A 8 8.01 -21.28 5.95
N ASN A 9 7.56 -22.08 6.91
CA ASN A 9 6.40 -22.94 6.73
C ASN A 9 5.11 -22.12 6.58
N VAL A 10 4.90 -21.11 7.43
CA VAL A 10 3.74 -20.22 7.30
C VAL A 10 3.76 -19.47 5.97
N CYS A 11 4.91 -18.94 5.53
CA CYS A 11 5.00 -18.30 4.21
C CYS A 11 4.67 -19.27 3.06
N ASN A 12 5.15 -20.52 3.13
CA ASN A 12 4.86 -21.54 2.11
C ASN A 12 3.34 -21.81 2.05
N LEU A 13 2.72 -22.08 3.20
CA LEU A 13 1.28 -22.37 3.32
C LEU A 13 0.42 -21.22 2.77
N ILE A 14 0.74 -19.98 3.12
CA ILE A 14 0.07 -18.80 2.56
C ILE A 14 0.26 -18.76 1.04
N SER A 15 1.47 -19.01 0.56
CA SER A 15 1.77 -18.90 -0.87
C SER A 15 1.08 -19.95 -1.73
N GLU A 16 0.92 -21.18 -1.22
CA GLU A 16 0.25 -22.29 -1.91
C GLU A 16 -1.17 -21.93 -2.33
N LYS A 17 -1.91 -21.18 -1.50
CA LYS A 17 -3.28 -20.72 -1.80
C LYS A 17 -3.40 -19.93 -3.11
N TYR A 18 -2.33 -19.27 -3.55
CA TYR A 18 -2.39 -18.30 -4.64
C TYR A 18 -1.56 -18.69 -5.88
N LEU A 19 -0.88 -19.83 -5.86
CA LEU A 19 -0.06 -20.29 -6.98
C LEU A 19 -0.90 -20.45 -8.26
N ASP A 20 -2.07 -21.08 -8.15
CA ASP A 20 -2.98 -21.31 -9.27
C ASP A 20 -3.58 -20.00 -9.81
N SER A 21 -3.64 -18.96 -8.97
CA SER A 21 -4.03 -17.61 -9.35
C SER A 21 -2.90 -16.80 -10.00
N GLY A 22 -1.79 -17.45 -10.35
CA GLY A 22 -0.66 -16.87 -11.08
C GLY A 22 0.32 -16.07 -10.21
N TRP A 23 0.25 -16.18 -8.89
CA TRP A 23 1.26 -15.60 -8.00
C TRP A 23 2.52 -16.46 -7.96
N LYS A 24 3.69 -15.80 -7.94
CA LYS A 24 4.99 -16.46 -7.82
C LYS A 24 5.59 -16.18 -6.46
N TYR A 25 5.99 -17.22 -5.73
CA TYR A 25 6.63 -17.09 -4.42
C TYR A 25 8.16 -17.22 -4.50
N SER A 26 8.88 -16.22 -3.98
CA SER A 26 10.32 -16.28 -3.81
C SER A 26 10.66 -16.79 -2.41
N LYS A 27 11.10 -18.04 -2.31
CA LYS A 27 11.54 -18.66 -1.04
C LYS A 27 12.72 -17.90 -0.43
N SER A 28 13.67 -17.39 -1.20
CA SER A 28 14.82 -16.66 -0.64
C SER A 28 14.41 -15.28 -0.12
N SER A 29 13.58 -14.57 -0.88
CA SER A 29 13.21 -13.17 -0.59
C SER A 29 11.99 -13.03 0.33
N ARG A 30 11.25 -14.12 0.59
CA ARG A 30 10.06 -14.14 1.46
C ARG A 30 8.97 -13.17 1.01
N TRP A 31 8.73 -13.12 -0.29
CA TRP A 31 7.62 -12.38 -0.86
C TRP A 31 6.95 -13.16 -1.99
N MET A 32 5.71 -12.80 -2.27
CA MET A 32 5.00 -13.20 -3.47
C MET A 32 4.90 -12.04 -4.43
N THR A 33 4.91 -12.35 -5.73
CA THR A 33 4.76 -11.36 -6.78
C THR A 33 3.78 -11.83 -7.84
N LYS A 34 2.93 -10.92 -8.31
CA LYS A 34 2.16 -11.05 -9.54
C LYS A 34 2.44 -9.82 -10.40
N LYS A 35 2.38 -9.95 -11.72
CA LYS A 35 2.76 -8.86 -12.64
C LYS A 35 1.82 -8.87 -13.83
N ASP A 36 1.47 -7.68 -14.30
CA ASP A 36 0.82 -7.45 -15.59
C ASP A 36 1.67 -6.52 -16.47
N LYS A 37 1.05 -5.88 -17.48
CA LYS A 37 1.72 -4.95 -18.41
C LYS A 37 2.08 -3.58 -17.79
N ASN A 38 1.46 -3.21 -16.67
CA ASN A 38 1.56 -1.90 -16.03
C ASN A 38 2.26 -1.97 -14.67
N PHE A 39 2.00 -3.02 -13.88
CA PHE A 39 2.34 -3.08 -12.46
C PHE A 39 2.98 -4.41 -12.04
N ILE A 40 3.75 -4.33 -10.96
CA ILE A 40 4.14 -5.44 -10.10
C ILE A 40 3.34 -5.31 -8.81
N TYR A 41 2.62 -6.37 -8.47
CA TYR A 41 1.93 -6.56 -7.21
C TYR A 41 2.81 -7.40 -6.31
N LYS A 42 3.08 -6.94 -5.08
CA LYS A 42 3.94 -7.64 -4.12
C LYS A 42 3.22 -7.86 -2.80
N ILE A 43 3.42 -9.04 -2.22
CA ILE A 43 3.07 -9.36 -0.84
C ILE A 43 4.36 -9.75 -0.14
N PHE A 44 4.84 -8.90 0.75
CA PHE A 44 6.01 -9.12 1.57
C PHE A 44 5.61 -9.82 2.87
N PHE A 45 6.37 -10.83 3.24
CA PHE A 45 6.25 -11.49 4.53
C PHE A 45 7.40 -11.05 5.42
N TYR A 46 7.08 -10.77 6.67
CA TYR A 46 8.05 -10.35 7.65
C TYR A 46 7.90 -11.12 8.94
N THR A 47 9.02 -11.19 9.66
CA THR A 47 9.07 -11.68 11.03
C THR A 47 9.86 -10.72 11.90
N SER A 48 9.55 -10.64 13.19
CA SER A 48 10.43 -9.95 14.14
C SER A 48 11.70 -10.76 14.36
N TRP A 49 12.86 -10.12 14.17
CA TRP A 49 14.17 -10.76 14.27
C TRP A 49 14.65 -10.93 15.73
N ASN A 50 14.05 -10.21 16.69
CA ASN A 50 14.46 -10.20 18.10
C ASN A 50 13.88 -11.36 18.93
N ASN A 51 13.66 -12.52 18.30
CA ASN A 51 13.22 -13.72 19.01
C ASN A 51 14.36 -14.40 19.74
N ILE A 52 14.63 -13.93 20.96
CA ILE A 52 15.69 -14.49 21.81
C ILE A 52 15.26 -15.82 22.46
N SER A 53 13.98 -16.24 22.36
CA SER A 53 13.47 -17.40 23.10
C SER A 53 12.63 -18.44 22.33
N ASP A 54 12.54 -18.40 20.99
CA ASP A 54 11.71 -19.32 20.17
C ASP A 54 10.22 -19.43 20.62
N LYS A 55 9.76 -18.55 21.53
CA LYS A 55 8.42 -18.55 22.12
C LYS A 55 7.45 -17.57 21.45
N ASN A 56 7.94 -16.57 20.72
CA ASN A 56 7.09 -15.54 20.11
C ASN A 56 7.55 -15.12 18.71
N VAL A 57 7.32 -15.97 17.72
CA VAL A 57 7.68 -15.67 16.32
C VAL A 57 6.60 -14.78 15.71
N ALA A 58 6.77 -13.46 15.75
CA ALA A 58 5.77 -12.54 15.20
C ALA A 58 5.81 -12.56 13.67
N PHE A 59 4.69 -12.83 13.02
CA PHE A 59 4.46 -12.77 11.59
C PHE A 59 3.60 -11.54 11.23
N TYR A 60 3.96 -10.83 10.18
CA TYR A 60 3.17 -9.73 9.62
C TYR A 60 3.47 -9.57 8.12
N GLY A 61 2.59 -8.87 7.41
CA GLY A 61 2.74 -8.68 5.97
C GLY A 61 2.58 -7.24 5.52
N GLU A 62 3.10 -6.96 4.33
CA GLU A 62 2.89 -5.73 3.59
C GLU A 62 2.50 -6.07 2.15
N CYS A 63 1.51 -5.35 1.62
CA CYS A 63 1.13 -5.42 0.22
C CYS A 63 1.50 -4.11 -0.46
N ALA A 64 1.97 -4.18 -1.71
CA ALA A 64 2.31 -2.99 -2.48
C ALA A 64 2.01 -3.15 -3.98
N ILE A 65 1.69 -2.03 -4.63
CA ILE A 65 1.59 -1.91 -6.08
C ILE A 65 2.72 -0.99 -6.56
N ILE A 66 3.49 -1.47 -7.52
CA ILE A 66 4.68 -0.80 -8.03
C ILE A 66 4.53 -0.70 -9.56
N PRO A 67 4.46 0.50 -10.15
CA PRO A 67 4.43 0.65 -11.61
C PRO A 67 5.71 0.10 -12.23
N LEU A 68 5.66 -0.53 -13.39
CA LEU A 68 6.85 -1.06 -14.05
C LEU A 68 7.83 0.02 -14.50
N LYS A 69 7.32 1.23 -14.76
CA LYS A 69 8.10 2.39 -15.19
C LYS A 69 8.72 3.17 -14.01
N SER A 70 8.34 2.86 -12.78
CA SER A 70 8.86 3.50 -11.57
C SER A 70 9.35 2.44 -10.58
N LYS A 71 10.17 2.83 -9.60
CA LYS A 71 10.51 1.94 -8.47
C LYS A 71 9.69 2.26 -7.22
N ASP A 72 8.90 3.33 -7.25
CA ASP A 72 8.14 3.81 -6.11
C ASP A 72 6.80 3.08 -5.99
N LYS A 73 6.39 2.84 -4.75
CA LYS A 73 5.11 2.20 -4.43
C LYS A 73 3.99 3.24 -4.56
N ILE A 74 3.10 3.07 -5.53
CA ILE A 74 1.89 3.90 -5.67
C ILE A 74 0.77 3.49 -4.71
N PHE A 75 0.91 2.30 -4.12
CA PHE A 75 0.06 1.81 -3.06
C PHE A 75 0.89 0.95 -2.12
N HIS A 76 0.67 1.11 -0.82
CA HIS A 76 1.15 0.14 0.16
C HIS A 76 0.22 0.06 1.36
N ILE A 77 0.12 -1.12 1.94
CA ILE A 77 -0.67 -1.38 3.15
C ILE A 77 0.00 -2.51 3.95
N ASN A 78 0.07 -2.37 5.28
CA ASN A 78 0.69 -3.38 6.13
C ASN A 78 -0.27 -3.84 7.24
N THR A 79 -0.11 -5.08 7.70
CA THR A 79 -0.94 -5.62 8.78
C THR A 79 -0.60 -4.99 10.13
N GLN A 80 0.60 -4.42 10.29
CA GLN A 80 1.03 -3.73 11.51
C GLN A 80 0.30 -2.41 11.78
N GLN A 81 -0.31 -1.78 10.78
CA GLN A 81 -1.01 -0.51 10.91
C GLN A 81 -2.47 -0.62 10.46
N CYS A 82 -3.00 -1.82 10.27
CA CYS A 82 -4.37 -2.04 9.80
C CYS A 82 -5.28 -2.60 10.90
N ASN A 83 -6.58 -2.34 10.74
CA ASN A 83 -7.66 -2.97 11.49
C ASN A 83 -7.77 -4.46 11.11
N VAL A 84 -6.78 -5.26 11.53
CA VAL A 84 -7.01 -6.70 11.74
C VAL A 84 -8.18 -6.80 12.72
N PRO A 85 -9.16 -7.71 12.54
CA PRO A 85 -10.41 -7.74 13.31
C PRO A 85 -10.28 -7.74 14.84
N SER A 86 -9.08 -7.98 15.38
CA SER A 86 -8.75 -8.03 16.81
C SER A 86 -7.70 -7.00 17.27
N GLY A 87 -7.28 -6.05 16.43
CA GLY A 87 -6.22 -5.08 16.78
C GLY A 87 -4.82 -5.71 16.98
N GLN A 88 -4.66 -7.00 16.67
CA GLN A 88 -3.35 -7.65 16.65
C GLN A 88 -2.54 -7.20 15.43
N LEU A 89 -1.38 -6.59 15.71
CA LEU A 89 -0.46 -6.06 14.69
C LEU A 89 0.37 -7.18 14.03
N TYR A 90 0.33 -8.39 14.59
CA TYR A 90 1.09 -9.56 14.16
C TYR A 90 0.47 -10.86 14.71
N TRP A 91 0.77 -11.97 14.05
CA TRP A 91 0.43 -13.33 14.50
C TRP A 91 1.64 -13.99 15.16
N ASN A 92 1.47 -14.71 16.27
CA ASN A 92 2.57 -15.51 16.82
C ASN A 92 2.57 -16.91 16.18
N ILE A 93 3.60 -17.23 15.42
CA ILE A 93 3.73 -18.50 14.68
C ILE A 93 4.74 -19.46 15.31
N ALA A 94 5.12 -19.25 16.57
CA ALA A 94 6.06 -20.13 17.27
C ALA A 94 5.53 -21.57 17.40
N ASN A 95 4.22 -21.73 17.61
CA ASN A 95 3.55 -23.02 17.72
C ASN A 95 2.92 -23.43 16.37
N GLY A 96 3.15 -24.67 15.94
CA GLY A 96 2.63 -25.22 14.70
C GLY A 96 1.11 -25.40 14.68
N GLU A 97 0.50 -25.59 15.85
CA GLU A 97 -0.96 -25.75 15.99
C GLU A 97 -1.71 -24.46 15.61
N ASP A 98 -1.09 -23.29 15.82
CA ASP A 98 -1.68 -21.96 15.55
C ASP A 98 -1.51 -21.51 14.09
N TRP A 99 -0.76 -22.26 13.28
CA TRP A 99 -0.48 -21.91 11.89
C TRP A 99 -1.72 -21.89 11.02
N GLY A 100 -2.62 -22.86 11.20
CA GLY A 100 -3.87 -22.92 10.43
C GLY A 100 -4.71 -21.67 10.61
N GLY A 101 -4.85 -21.20 11.86
CA GLY A 101 -5.53 -19.94 12.18
C GLY A 101 -4.84 -18.73 11.57
N THR A 102 -3.51 -18.63 11.74
CA THR A 102 -2.71 -17.53 11.16
C THR A 102 -2.84 -17.44 9.64
N VAL A 103 -2.71 -18.57 8.94
CA VAL A 103 -2.82 -18.65 7.48
C VAL A 103 -4.23 -18.23 7.04
N ASN A 104 -5.27 -18.72 7.72
CA ASN A 104 -6.65 -18.37 7.40
C ASN A 104 -6.91 -16.87 7.58
N GLU A 105 -6.56 -16.30 8.73
CA GLU A 105 -6.77 -14.87 9.01
C GLU A 105 -6.01 -13.95 8.05
N PHE A 106 -4.72 -14.23 7.82
CA PHE A 106 -3.92 -13.41 6.91
C PHE A 106 -4.43 -13.50 5.47
N THR A 107 -4.82 -14.69 5.02
CA THR A 107 -5.34 -14.84 3.65
C THR A 107 -6.72 -14.22 3.49
N ASN A 108 -7.60 -14.28 4.50
CA ASN A 108 -8.88 -13.56 4.48
C ASN A 108 -8.69 -12.04 4.44
N TRP A 109 -7.68 -11.52 5.16
CA TRP A 109 -7.30 -10.12 5.03
C TRP A 109 -6.82 -9.77 3.61
N LEU A 110 -5.95 -10.58 3.01
CA LEU A 110 -5.53 -10.39 1.62
C LEU A 110 -6.72 -10.38 0.65
N ASP A 111 -7.60 -11.38 0.76
CA ASP A 111 -8.75 -11.58 -0.12
C ASP A 111 -9.78 -10.46 0.00
N SER A 112 -9.90 -9.84 1.19
CA SER A 112 -10.82 -8.73 1.42
C SER A 112 -10.24 -7.36 1.07
N VAL A 113 -8.93 -7.17 1.23
CA VAL A 113 -8.30 -5.84 1.15
C VAL A 113 -7.47 -5.65 -0.10
N PHE A 114 -6.60 -6.62 -0.44
CA PHE A 114 -5.59 -6.41 -1.47
C PHE A 114 -5.92 -7.09 -2.80
N MET A 115 -6.41 -8.33 -2.77
CA MET A 115 -6.74 -9.08 -3.99
C MET A 115 -7.77 -8.36 -4.88
N PRO A 116 -8.83 -7.73 -4.35
CA PRO A 116 -9.79 -6.99 -5.18
C PRO A 116 -9.13 -5.81 -5.89
N ILE A 117 -8.18 -5.11 -5.23
CA ILE A 117 -7.44 -4.01 -5.85
C ILE A 117 -6.58 -4.55 -7.01
N VAL A 118 -5.86 -5.67 -6.79
CA VAL A 118 -5.05 -6.31 -7.84
C VAL A 118 -5.91 -6.68 -9.04
N GLU A 119 -7.08 -7.29 -8.80
CA GLU A 119 -8.01 -7.67 -9.87
C GLU A 119 -8.49 -6.46 -10.67
N ARG A 120 -8.89 -5.37 -10.00
CA ARG A 120 -9.29 -4.12 -10.65
C ARG A 120 -8.16 -3.49 -11.45
N CYS A 121 -6.93 -3.46 -10.92
CA CYS A 121 -5.78 -2.95 -11.67
C CYS A 121 -5.46 -3.78 -12.93
N MET A 122 -5.61 -5.11 -12.86
CA MET A 122 -5.31 -6.00 -13.98
C MET A 122 -6.39 -6.00 -15.06
N ASN A 123 -7.66 -5.95 -14.65
CA ASN A 123 -8.79 -6.25 -15.54
C ASN A 123 -9.67 -5.04 -15.86
N ASP A 124 -9.64 -3.98 -15.06
CA ASP A 124 -10.57 -2.84 -15.17
C ASP A 124 -9.92 -1.52 -14.72
N LEU A 125 -8.69 -1.28 -15.19
CA LEU A 125 -7.86 -0.16 -14.73
C LEU A 125 -8.54 1.20 -14.94
N ASP A 126 -9.18 1.41 -16.09
CA ASP A 126 -9.77 2.71 -16.44
C ASP A 126 -10.90 3.12 -15.48
N ASN A 127 -11.74 2.17 -15.07
CA ASN A 127 -12.78 2.45 -14.08
C ASN A 127 -12.19 2.47 -12.66
N PHE A 128 -11.19 1.63 -12.38
CA PHE A 128 -10.51 1.64 -11.10
C PHE A 128 -9.86 2.99 -10.80
N VAL A 129 -9.23 3.64 -11.79
CA VAL A 129 -8.68 5.00 -11.64
C VAL A 129 -9.77 6.00 -11.24
N LYS A 130 -10.95 5.94 -11.86
CA LYS A 130 -12.09 6.80 -11.51
C LYS A 130 -12.59 6.53 -10.08
N GLU A 131 -12.61 5.28 -9.66
CA GLU A 131 -12.98 4.92 -8.29
C GLU A 131 -11.98 5.42 -7.26
N VAL A 132 -10.68 5.30 -7.55
CA VAL A 132 -9.60 5.85 -6.73
C VAL A 132 -9.73 7.36 -6.61
N VAL A 133 -10.12 8.07 -7.66
CA VAL A 133 -10.41 9.52 -7.60
C VAL A 133 -11.59 9.81 -6.67
N ILE A 134 -12.60 8.96 -6.57
CA ILE A 134 -13.77 9.22 -5.72
C ILE A 134 -13.50 8.85 -4.26
N ARG A 135 -12.81 7.73 -4.02
CA ARG A 135 -12.74 7.09 -2.69
C ARG A 135 -11.33 6.97 -2.12
N GLY A 136 -10.29 7.22 -2.92
CA GLY A 136 -8.91 6.86 -2.62
C GLY A 136 -8.64 5.36 -2.83
N PHE A 137 -7.37 4.96 -2.76
CA PHE A 137 -6.95 3.56 -2.86
C PHE A 137 -7.43 2.71 -1.67
N TYR A 138 -7.49 3.30 -0.47
CA TYR A 138 -7.89 2.61 0.75
C TYR A 138 -8.75 3.50 1.64
N PRO A 139 -10.05 3.61 1.33
CA PRO A 139 -10.99 4.49 2.04
C PRO A 139 -10.99 4.33 3.58
N PRO A 140 -10.76 3.13 4.16
CA PRO A 140 -10.72 2.96 5.62
C PRO A 140 -9.62 3.76 6.34
N LYS A 141 -8.59 4.25 5.63
CA LYS A 141 -7.57 5.18 6.19
C LYS A 141 -7.78 6.62 5.73
N GLY A 142 -8.99 6.95 5.29
CA GLY A 142 -9.31 8.21 4.65
C GLY A 142 -8.88 8.23 3.18
N TYR A 143 -8.93 9.41 2.58
CA TYR A 143 -8.61 9.58 1.17
C TYR A 143 -7.08 9.54 0.97
N VAL A 144 -6.58 8.41 0.47
CA VAL A 144 -5.16 8.19 0.12
C VAL A 144 -5.06 7.99 -1.39
N VAL A 145 -4.28 8.82 -2.06
CA VAL A 145 -4.09 8.72 -3.51
C VAL A 145 -2.66 9.06 -3.92
N ASP A 146 -2.23 8.51 -5.05
CA ASP A 146 -1.00 8.90 -5.75
C ASP A 146 -1.40 9.63 -7.04
N ILE A 147 -0.97 10.89 -7.20
CA ILE A 147 -1.37 11.70 -8.36
C ILE A 147 -0.69 11.20 -9.63
N SER A 148 0.55 10.69 -9.53
CA SER A 148 1.26 10.13 -10.68
C SER A 148 0.51 8.94 -11.27
N PHE A 149 -0.10 8.10 -10.42
CA PHE A 149 -0.98 7.01 -10.86
C PHE A 149 -2.17 7.53 -11.68
N ILE A 150 -2.88 8.57 -11.21
CA ILE A 150 -4.02 9.13 -11.94
C ILE A 150 -3.58 9.76 -13.26
N LEU A 151 -2.47 10.50 -13.27
CA LEU A 151 -1.96 11.12 -14.49
C LEU A 151 -1.51 10.06 -15.52
N MET A 152 -0.93 8.95 -15.06
CA MET A 152 -0.43 7.90 -15.93
C MET A 152 -1.54 7.05 -16.55
N HIS A 153 -2.65 6.85 -15.84
CA HIS A 153 -3.70 5.89 -16.21
C HIS A 153 -5.09 6.51 -16.37
N GLY A 154 -5.23 7.81 -16.14
CA GLY A 154 -6.47 8.56 -16.29
C GLY A 154 -6.21 9.82 -17.09
N SER A 155 -6.63 10.96 -16.53
CA SER A 155 -6.48 12.25 -17.17
C SER A 155 -6.07 13.32 -16.17
N ARG A 156 -5.68 14.48 -16.70
CA ARG A 156 -5.36 15.64 -15.89
C ARG A 156 -6.57 16.12 -15.09
N GLU A 157 -7.76 16.11 -15.67
CA GLU A 157 -9.00 16.53 -15.01
C GLU A 157 -9.31 15.62 -13.81
N LEU A 158 -9.08 14.31 -13.95
CA LEU A 158 -9.20 13.37 -12.84
C LEU A 158 -8.18 13.63 -11.74
N ALA A 159 -6.94 14.00 -12.09
CA ALA A 159 -5.92 14.37 -11.11
C ALA A 159 -6.30 15.66 -10.35
N GLU A 160 -6.81 16.68 -11.05
CA GLU A 160 -7.32 17.91 -10.45
C GLU A 160 -8.46 17.62 -9.47
N GLU A 161 -9.41 16.78 -9.86
CA GLU A 161 -10.53 16.35 -9.01
C GLU A 161 -10.05 15.59 -7.77
N ALA A 162 -9.07 14.70 -7.92
CA ALA A 162 -8.53 13.94 -6.80
C ALA A 162 -7.83 14.82 -5.76
N ILE A 163 -7.10 15.84 -6.20
CA ILE A 163 -6.45 16.79 -5.28
C ILE A 163 -7.51 17.62 -4.55
N LYS A 164 -8.55 18.10 -5.25
CA LYS A 164 -9.66 18.83 -4.63
C LYS A 164 -10.33 18.00 -3.54
N ARG A 165 -10.61 16.72 -3.84
CA ARG A 165 -11.21 15.78 -2.88
C ARG A 165 -10.30 15.50 -1.70
N TYR A 166 -9.01 15.26 -1.96
CA TYR A 166 -8.03 15.07 -0.91
C TYR A 166 -8.02 16.27 0.03
N TYR A 167 -7.83 17.47 -0.50
CA TYR A 167 -7.79 18.69 0.29
C TYR A 167 -9.08 18.92 1.07
N ALA A 168 -10.25 18.72 0.45
CA ALA A 168 -11.53 18.83 1.14
C ALA A 168 -11.69 17.84 2.31
N SER A 169 -11.08 16.65 2.21
CA SER A 169 -11.11 15.62 3.25
C SER A 169 -10.19 15.89 4.45
N LEU A 170 -9.28 16.85 4.34
CA LEU A 170 -8.31 17.16 5.40
C LEU A 170 -8.93 17.98 6.53
N GLU A 171 -8.44 17.75 7.74
CA GLU A 171 -8.68 18.65 8.89
C GLU A 171 -8.05 20.02 8.66
N GLU A 172 -8.60 21.07 9.28
CA GLU A 172 -8.20 22.47 9.05
C GLU A 172 -6.73 22.76 9.39
N SER A 173 -6.18 22.08 10.40
CA SER A 173 -4.75 22.14 10.72
C SER A 173 -3.89 21.59 9.57
N ILE A 174 -4.32 20.47 8.97
CA ILE A 174 -3.61 19.80 7.88
C ILE A 174 -3.80 20.53 6.55
N LYS A 175 -4.97 21.15 6.32
CA LYS A 175 -5.21 22.03 5.16
C LYS A 175 -4.23 23.19 5.10
N ARG A 176 -4.02 23.87 6.24
CA ARG A 176 -3.05 24.98 6.35
C ARG A 176 -1.63 24.53 6.02
N GLU A 177 -1.22 23.37 6.54
CA GLU A 177 0.08 22.78 6.21
C GLU A 177 0.20 22.41 4.73
N PHE A 178 -0.83 21.76 4.17
CA PHE A 178 -0.87 21.39 2.75
C PHE A 178 -0.74 22.63 1.85
N LYS A 179 -1.49 23.69 2.15
CA LYS A 179 -1.43 24.96 1.43
C LYS A 179 -0.07 25.63 1.53
N GLY A 180 0.50 25.70 2.73
CA GLY A 180 1.84 26.25 2.91
C GLY A 180 2.91 25.50 2.11
N ASN A 181 2.87 24.16 2.11
CA ASN A 181 3.78 23.34 1.33
C ASN A 181 3.60 23.54 -0.20
N TYR A 182 2.35 23.63 -0.67
CA TYR A 182 2.05 23.88 -2.07
C TYR A 182 2.56 25.25 -2.55
N GLU A 183 2.27 26.31 -1.78
CA GLU A 183 2.74 27.67 -2.08
C GLU A 183 4.26 27.75 -2.06
N SER A 184 4.91 27.16 -1.04
CA SER A 184 6.37 27.07 -0.93
C SER A 184 7.01 26.49 -2.19
N MET A 185 6.46 25.38 -2.71
CA MET A 185 6.96 24.74 -3.94
C MET A 185 6.76 25.61 -5.19
N ILE A 186 5.65 26.35 -5.31
CA ILE A 186 5.44 27.30 -6.42
C ILE A 186 6.52 28.38 -6.43
N TYR A 187 6.92 28.87 -5.25
CA TYR A 187 7.95 29.89 -5.10
C TYR A 187 9.39 29.35 -5.17
N GLY A 188 9.56 28.05 -5.47
CA GLY A 188 10.87 27.41 -5.61
C GLY A 188 11.56 27.05 -4.29
N ASN A 189 10.83 27.09 -3.17
CA ASN A 189 11.35 26.67 -1.87
C ASN A 189 11.11 25.16 -1.68
N GLU A 190 12.19 24.37 -1.55
CA GLU A 190 12.11 22.90 -1.41
C GLU A 190 11.75 22.41 0.00
N ALA A 191 11.32 23.31 0.89
CA ALA A 191 10.98 23.01 2.28
C ALA A 191 9.58 22.37 2.36
N VAL A 192 9.45 21.13 1.89
CA VAL A 192 8.30 20.26 2.14
C VAL A 192 8.76 19.10 3.01
N SER A 193 7.90 18.58 3.88
CA SER A 193 8.21 17.36 4.62
C SER A 193 8.60 16.23 3.65
N ALA A 194 9.85 15.77 3.74
CA ALA A 194 10.34 14.65 2.94
C ALA A 194 9.56 13.35 3.23
N TYR A 195 8.92 13.26 4.41
CA TYR A 195 8.23 12.09 4.92
C TYR A 195 6.80 12.43 5.35
N GLY A 196 5.98 12.90 4.42
CA GLY A 196 4.55 13.01 4.67
C GLY A 196 3.96 11.65 5.10
N ASN A 197 3.16 11.62 6.17
CA ASN A 197 2.48 10.40 6.66
C ASN A 197 1.53 9.76 5.62
N ASN A 198 1.24 10.45 4.52
CA ASN A 198 0.37 10.03 3.44
C ASN A 198 1.03 10.41 2.11
N MET A 199 0.89 9.56 1.08
CA MET A 199 1.49 9.72 -0.24
C MET A 199 1.28 11.15 -0.78
N MET A 200 0.09 11.72 -0.62
CA MET A 200 -0.25 13.06 -1.09
C MET A 200 0.51 14.23 -0.47
N ARG A 201 1.13 14.05 0.70
CA ARG A 201 1.84 15.12 1.44
C ARG A 201 3.35 15.10 1.25
N ASN A 202 3.86 14.19 0.43
CA ASN A 202 5.30 14.08 0.18
C ASN A 202 5.74 15.05 -0.94
N TYR A 203 7.03 15.37 -0.91
CA TYR A 203 7.67 16.25 -1.92
C TYR A 203 7.41 15.78 -3.36
N SER A 204 7.46 14.47 -3.63
CA SER A 204 7.30 13.92 -4.98
C SER A 204 5.92 14.22 -5.59
N ASN A 205 4.86 14.13 -4.79
CA ASN A 205 3.52 14.44 -5.26
C ASN A 205 3.33 15.94 -5.48
N PHE A 206 3.83 16.81 -4.59
CA PHE A 206 3.80 18.25 -4.84
C PHE A 206 4.57 18.63 -6.11
N ARG A 207 5.77 18.08 -6.30
CA ARG A 207 6.54 18.30 -7.53
C ARG A 207 5.79 17.84 -8.76
N THR A 208 5.14 16.67 -8.71
CA THR A 208 4.29 16.17 -9.80
C THR A 208 3.15 17.13 -10.12
N ILE A 209 2.48 17.68 -9.11
CA ILE A 209 1.40 18.66 -9.29
C ILE A 209 1.90 19.92 -10.01
N ILE A 210 3.04 20.48 -9.55
CA ILE A 210 3.64 21.69 -10.12
C ILE A 210 4.16 21.46 -11.54
N ASP A 211 4.95 20.40 -11.76
CA ASP A 211 5.56 20.08 -13.05
C ASP A 211 4.49 19.82 -14.13
N ASN A 212 3.34 19.26 -13.74
CA ASN A 212 2.20 19.02 -14.64
C ASN A 212 1.22 20.21 -14.70
N LYS A 213 1.55 21.34 -14.06
CA LYS A 213 0.74 22.58 -14.02
C LYS A 213 -0.70 22.35 -13.56
N ILE A 214 -0.92 21.37 -12.68
CA ILE A 214 -2.26 20.98 -12.24
C ILE A 214 -2.85 22.12 -11.40
N VAL A 215 -4.05 22.59 -11.76
CA VAL A 215 -4.66 23.73 -11.06
C VAL A 215 -5.28 23.23 -9.76
N VAL A 216 -4.69 23.64 -8.64
CA VAL A 216 -5.23 23.34 -7.32
C VAL A 216 -5.89 24.60 -6.76
N THR A 217 -7.20 24.55 -6.57
CA THR A 217 -7.95 25.58 -5.83
C THR A 217 -8.00 25.14 -4.37
N LEU A 218 -7.15 25.75 -3.53
CA LEU A 218 -6.96 25.48 -2.10
C LEU A 218 -7.67 26.52 -1.21
#